data_AF-A0A1I1G4C8-F1
#
_entry.id   AF-A0A1I1G4C8-F1
#
_cell.length_a   1.000
_cell.length_b   1.000
_cell.length_c   1.000
_cell.angle_alpha   90.00
_cell.angle_beta   90.00
_cell.angle_gamma   90.00
#
_symmetry.space_group_name_H-M   'P 1'
#
loop_
_entity.id
_entity.type
_entity.pdbx_description
1 polymer ?
#
loop_
_entity_poly.entity_id
_entity_poly.type
_entity_poly.pdbx_seq_one_letter_code
_entity_poly.pdbx_strand_id
1 'polypeptide(L)'
;MGYISTFHTKHFRNMIISEQHDLILDNFSTYAYYVAEHKAIVCVAKKEFIVRADFEALFLAVGEAAKKHLAEKIVFDKRNMHVFDQSAMTWYYTEWKTKLLNEIGLKKHRKLLPEDKLFRKSVAIGRERIAREHGFDFSLFDVRYYELLEEALEN
;
A
#
# COMPACT_ATOMS: atom_id res chain seq x y z
N MET A 1 23.85 -15.33 3.51
CA MET A 1 22.59 -16.06 3.26
C MET A 1 21.62 -15.68 4.37
N GLY A 2 20.79 -14.66 4.12
CA GLY A 2 19.80 -14.19 5.09
C GLY A 2 18.52 -14.99 4.96
N TYR A 3 18.10 -15.66 6.03
CA TYR A 3 16.79 -16.27 6.14
C TYR A 3 15.72 -15.17 6.14
N ILE A 4 15.13 -14.91 4.98
CA ILE A 4 13.89 -14.14 4.89
C ILE A 4 12.78 -15.06 5.39
N SER A 5 12.05 -14.59 6.40
CA SER A 5 10.92 -15.28 7.05
C SER A 5 10.00 -15.95 6.01
N THR A 6 10.06 -17.28 5.96
CA THR A 6 9.32 -18.15 5.03
C THR A 6 7.84 -18.29 5.36
N PHE A 7 7.38 -17.74 6.48
CA PHE A 7 6.01 -17.92 6.96
C PHE A 7 5.00 -16.96 6.31
N HIS A 8 5.33 -15.67 6.23
CA HIS A 8 4.46 -14.68 5.58
C HIS A 8 4.37 -14.91 4.07
N THR A 9 5.49 -15.31 3.43
CA THR A 9 5.51 -15.63 2.00
C THR A 9 4.72 -16.90 1.66
N LYS A 10 4.58 -17.86 2.59
CA LYS A 10 3.86 -19.12 2.34
C LYS A 10 2.35 -18.97 2.37
N HIS A 11 1.79 -18.30 3.40
CA HIS A 11 0.33 -18.14 3.50
C HIS A 11 -0.20 -17.29 2.33
N PHE A 12 0.55 -16.25 2.00
CA PHE A 12 0.27 -15.33 0.91
C PHE A 12 0.47 -15.97 -0.48
N ARG A 13 1.51 -16.80 -0.67
CA ARG A 13 1.61 -17.65 -1.88
C ARG A 13 0.43 -18.59 -2.01
N ASN A 14 -0.04 -19.18 -0.91
CA ASN A 14 -1.15 -20.13 -0.97
C ASN A 14 -2.47 -19.46 -1.37
N MET A 15 -2.73 -18.23 -0.93
CA MET A 15 -3.90 -17.45 -1.35
C MET A 15 -3.80 -17.02 -2.83
N ILE A 16 -2.61 -16.63 -3.29
CA ILE A 16 -2.33 -16.31 -4.69
C ILE A 16 -2.49 -17.53 -5.62
N ILE A 17 -2.33 -18.76 -5.12
CA ILE A 17 -2.47 -19.98 -5.94
C ILE A 17 -3.94 -20.28 -6.30
N SER A 18 -4.93 -19.77 -5.56
CA SER A 18 -6.35 -19.99 -5.86
C SER A 18 -7.02 -18.89 -6.68
N GLU A 19 -6.46 -17.69 -6.74
CA GLU A 19 -7.08 -16.52 -7.38
C GLU A 19 -6.34 -16.08 -8.65
N GLN A 20 -7.09 -15.61 -9.66
CA GLN A 20 -6.48 -15.00 -10.84
C GLN A 20 -5.83 -13.68 -10.46
N HIS A 21 -4.50 -13.65 -10.56
CA HIS A 21 -3.69 -12.50 -10.20
C HIS A 21 -2.71 -12.13 -11.30
N ASP A 22 -2.47 -10.83 -11.45
CA ASP A 22 -1.45 -10.29 -12.36
C ASP A 22 -0.34 -9.64 -11.54
N LEU A 23 0.90 -10.08 -11.73
CA LEU A 23 2.05 -9.41 -11.13
C LEU A 23 2.20 -8.01 -11.74
N ILE A 24 2.15 -6.98 -10.90
CA ILE A 24 2.32 -5.57 -11.32
C ILE A 24 3.78 -5.17 -11.21
N LEU A 25 4.41 -5.49 -10.07
CA LEU A 25 5.79 -5.10 -9.79
C LEU A 25 6.38 -6.02 -8.72
N ASP A 26 7.65 -6.36 -8.90
CA ASP A 26 8.49 -7.00 -7.90
C ASP A 26 9.84 -6.25 -7.89
N ASN A 27 10.10 -5.47 -6.84
CA ASN A 27 11.38 -4.81 -6.63
C ASN A 27 12.03 -5.26 -5.31
N PHE A 28 13.16 -4.65 -4.96
CA PHE A 28 13.93 -5.07 -3.79
C PHE A 28 13.15 -4.95 -2.47
N SER A 29 12.41 -3.86 -2.30
CA SER A 29 11.72 -3.56 -1.04
C SER A 29 10.24 -3.92 -1.02
N THR A 30 9.61 -4.18 -2.17
CA THR A 30 8.16 -4.33 -2.29
C THR A 30 7.74 -5.29 -3.41
N TYR A 31 6.50 -5.77 -3.36
CA TYR A 31 5.83 -6.37 -4.51
C TYR A 31 4.37 -5.90 -4.57
N ALA A 32 3.80 -5.92 -5.77
CA ALA A 32 2.39 -5.63 -6.01
C ALA A 32 1.79 -6.57 -7.05
N TYR A 33 0.53 -6.91 -6.84
CA TYR A 33 -0.26 -7.73 -7.75
C TYR A 33 -1.70 -7.25 -7.78
N TYR A 34 -2.36 -7.44 -8.93
CA TYR A 34 -3.79 -7.26 -9.08
C TYR A 34 -4.50 -8.56 -8.71
N VAL A 35 -5.62 -8.44 -8.00
CA VAL A 35 -6.51 -9.53 -7.59
C VAL A 35 -7.85 -9.30 -8.27
N ALA A 36 -8.15 -10.11 -9.30
CA ALA A 36 -9.28 -9.87 -10.18
C ALA A 36 -10.63 -10.00 -9.46
N GLU A 37 -10.79 -11.02 -8.62
CA GLU A 37 -12.02 -11.29 -7.87
C GLU A 37 -12.44 -10.11 -6.99
N HIS A 38 -11.45 -9.44 -6.39
CA HIS A 38 -11.67 -8.30 -5.51
C HIS A 38 -11.50 -6.94 -6.19
N LYS A 39 -11.18 -6.93 -7.50
CA LYS A 39 -10.74 -5.74 -8.26
C LYS A 39 -9.77 -4.87 -7.46
N ALA A 40 -8.84 -5.50 -6.76
CA ALA A 40 -7.97 -4.86 -5.80
C ALA A 40 -6.52 -4.96 -6.25
N ILE A 41 -5.74 -3.92 -5.99
CA ILE A 41 -4.28 -4.02 -6.06
C ILE A 41 -3.75 -4.17 -4.65
N VAL A 42 -3.00 -5.23 -4.40
CA VAL A 42 -2.35 -5.46 -3.13
C VAL A 42 -0.87 -5.17 -3.27
N CYS A 43 -0.38 -4.26 -2.43
CA CYS A 43 1.02 -3.89 -2.30
C CYS A 43 1.54 -4.45 -0.98
N VAL A 44 2.75 -5.00 -0.97
CA VAL A 44 3.35 -5.57 0.23
C VAL A 44 4.78 -5.06 0.41
N ALA A 45 5.07 -4.58 1.62
CA ALA A 45 6.43 -4.27 2.05
C ALA A 45 7.20 -5.57 2.35
N LYS A 46 8.35 -5.77 1.71
CA LYS A 46 9.26 -6.90 1.97
C LYS A 46 10.28 -6.60 3.09
N LYS A 47 10.46 -5.33 3.42
CA LYS A 47 11.55 -4.81 4.25
C LYS A 47 11.00 -3.87 5.33
N GLU A 48 11.80 -3.69 6.37
CA GLU A 48 11.57 -2.78 7.49
C GLU A 48 11.56 -1.31 7.09
N PHE A 49 12.26 -1.00 6.01
CA PHE A 49 12.33 0.32 5.39
C PHE A 49 12.23 0.18 3.88
N ILE A 50 11.38 1.01 3.26
CA ILE A 50 11.28 1.12 1.80
C ILE A 50 11.98 2.42 1.41
N VAL A 51 13.05 2.32 0.62
CA VAL A 51 13.73 3.49 0.07
C VAL A 51 12.78 4.25 -0.87
N ARG A 52 12.92 5.59 -0.93
CA ARG A 52 12.03 6.46 -1.71
C ARG A 52 11.88 6.01 -3.18
N ALA A 53 12.98 5.64 -3.84
CA ALA A 53 12.94 5.20 -5.23
C ALA A 53 12.08 3.93 -5.43
N ASP A 54 12.21 2.94 -4.54
CA ASP A 54 11.38 1.71 -4.58
C ASP A 54 9.91 2.03 -4.30
N PHE A 55 9.65 2.95 -3.38
CA PHE A 55 8.30 3.38 -3.02
C PHE A 55 7.61 4.11 -4.18
N GLU A 56 8.30 5.06 -4.83
CA GLU A 56 7.78 5.78 -6.00
C GLU A 56 7.57 4.83 -7.17
N ALA A 57 8.54 3.95 -7.47
CA ALA A 57 8.42 2.95 -8.52
C ALA A 57 7.21 2.03 -8.32
N LEU A 58 7.00 1.56 -7.08
CA LEU A 58 5.82 0.78 -6.70
C LEU A 58 4.54 1.54 -7.04
N PHE A 59 4.38 2.76 -6.52
CA PHE A 59 3.11 3.46 -6.66
C PHE A 59 2.86 3.98 -8.07
N LEU A 60 3.90 4.33 -8.84
CA LEU A 60 3.76 4.60 -10.27
C LEU A 60 3.21 3.39 -11.02
N ALA A 61 3.77 2.20 -10.80
CA ALA A 61 3.28 0.97 -11.44
C ALA A 61 1.85 0.62 -10.99
N VAL A 62 1.54 0.78 -9.71
CA VAL A 62 0.20 0.58 -9.15
C VAL A 62 -0.82 1.55 -9.75
N GLY A 63 -0.45 2.80 -9.99
CA GLY A 63 -1.33 3.80 -10.61
C GLY A 63 -1.72 3.41 -12.04
N GLU A 64 -0.76 2.97 -12.85
CA GLU A 64 -1.03 2.51 -14.22
C GLU A 64 -1.84 1.20 -14.24
N ALA A 65 -1.52 0.26 -13.33
CA ALA A 65 -2.29 -0.97 -13.17
C ALA A 65 -3.74 -0.68 -12.72
N ALA A 66 -3.95 0.27 -11.81
CA ALA A 66 -5.28 0.63 -11.31
C ALA A 66 -6.19 1.13 -12.45
N LYS A 67 -5.63 1.92 -13.37
CA LYS A 67 -6.35 2.39 -14.57
C LYS A 67 -6.65 1.23 -15.51
N LYS A 68 -5.64 0.41 -15.82
CA LYS A 68 -5.76 -0.73 -16.76
C LYS A 68 -6.81 -1.73 -16.30
N HIS A 69 -6.79 -2.09 -15.02
CA HIS A 69 -7.64 -3.14 -14.46
C HIS A 69 -8.93 -2.60 -13.83
N LEU A 70 -9.18 -1.28 -13.91
CA LEU A 70 -10.31 -0.61 -13.25
C LEU A 70 -10.41 -1.00 -11.77
N ALA A 71 -9.28 -0.95 -11.08
CA ALA A 71 -9.21 -1.35 -9.68
C ALA A 71 -10.11 -0.44 -8.83
N GLU A 72 -10.90 -1.04 -7.95
CA GLU A 72 -11.80 -0.29 -7.06
C GLU A 72 -11.11 0.07 -5.74
N LYS A 73 -9.96 -0.56 -5.45
CA LYS A 73 -9.32 -0.50 -4.15
C LYS A 73 -7.83 -0.80 -4.21
N ILE A 74 -7.09 -0.17 -3.30
CA ILE A 74 -5.67 -0.46 -3.07
C ILE A 74 -5.48 -0.90 -1.63
N VAL A 75 -4.92 -2.10 -1.44
CA VAL A 75 -4.52 -2.64 -0.15
C VAL A 75 -3.00 -2.48 -0.02
N PHE A 76 -2.54 -1.93 1.10
CA PHE A 76 -1.11 -1.86 1.40
C PHE A 76 -0.80 -2.57 2.71
N ASP A 77 -0.18 -3.73 2.60
CA ASP A 77 0.39 -4.46 3.71
C ASP A 77 1.78 -3.90 4.06
N LYS A 78 1.83 -3.22 5.21
CA LYS A 78 3.04 -2.60 5.75
C LYS A 78 3.53 -3.30 7.02
N ARG A 79 3.01 -4.49 7.36
CA ARG A 79 3.33 -5.18 8.62
C ARG A 79 4.83 -5.47 8.80
N ASN A 80 5.57 -5.59 7.71
CA ASN A 80 7.03 -5.76 7.74
C ASN A 80 7.81 -4.45 7.95
N MET A 81 7.16 -3.28 8.00
CA MET A 81 7.84 -1.98 8.13
C MET A 81 8.00 -1.56 9.59
N HIS A 82 9.11 -0.88 9.90
CA HIS A 82 9.36 -0.22 11.20
C HIS A 82 9.59 1.28 11.07
N VAL A 83 9.94 1.75 9.88
CA VAL A 83 10.18 3.17 9.61
C VAL A 83 9.43 3.57 8.33
N PHE A 84 8.82 4.75 8.35
CA PHE A 84 8.19 5.33 7.17
C PHE A 84 8.88 6.65 6.80
N ASP A 85 9.41 6.72 5.58
CA ASP A 85 10.00 7.94 5.05
C ASP A 85 8.91 9.02 4.91
N GLN A 86 9.09 10.12 5.64
CA GLN A 86 8.10 11.19 5.69
C GLN A 86 8.03 12.00 4.39
N SER A 87 9.14 12.08 3.64
CA SER A 87 9.17 12.74 2.32
C SER A 87 8.41 11.91 1.28
N ALA A 88 8.55 10.58 1.34
CA ALA A 88 7.79 9.66 0.50
C ALA A 88 6.30 9.71 0.87
N MET A 89 5.97 9.83 2.16
CA MET A 89 4.58 9.99 2.59
C MET A 89 3.94 11.27 2.09
N THR A 90 4.66 12.40 2.14
CA THR A 90 4.17 13.66 1.59
C THR A 90 3.84 13.50 0.11
N TRP A 91 4.82 13.07 -0.70
CA TRP A 91 4.64 12.83 -2.13
C TRP A 91 3.46 11.88 -2.43
N TYR A 92 3.36 10.78 -1.67
CA TYR A 92 2.29 9.79 -1.80
C TYR A 92 0.89 10.41 -1.68
N TYR A 93 0.71 11.31 -0.71
CA TYR A 93 -0.58 11.94 -0.47
C TYR A 93 -0.83 13.12 -1.41
N THR A 94 0.11 14.06 -1.49
CA THR A 94 -0.13 15.35 -2.17
C THR A 94 -0.09 15.22 -3.69
N GLU A 95 0.71 14.30 -4.22
CA GLU A 95 0.89 14.13 -5.67
C GLU A 95 0.20 12.87 -6.16
N TRP A 96 0.69 11.71 -5.73
CA TRP A 96 0.28 10.44 -6.32
C TRP A 96 -1.20 10.11 -6.07
N LYS A 97 -1.67 10.22 -4.82
CA LYS A 97 -3.08 9.98 -4.47
C LYS A 97 -4.02 10.99 -5.09
N THR A 98 -3.66 12.27 -5.06
CA THR A 98 -4.45 13.33 -5.69
C THR A 98 -4.61 13.06 -7.18
N LYS A 99 -3.53 12.68 -7.87
CA LYS A 99 -3.56 12.33 -9.29
C LYS A 99 -4.47 11.14 -9.55
N LEU A 100 -4.32 10.05 -8.79
CA LEU A 100 -5.14 8.85 -8.97
C LEU A 100 -6.63 9.10 -8.70
N LEU A 101 -6.94 9.91 -7.68
CA LEU A 101 -8.29 10.34 -7.36
C LEU A 101 -8.90 11.14 -8.53
N ASN A 102 -8.15 12.07 -9.11
CA ASN A 102 -8.62 12.91 -10.21
C ASN A 102 -8.79 12.13 -11.52
N GLU A 103 -7.89 11.18 -11.79
CA GLU A 103 -7.89 10.43 -13.06
C GLU A 103 -8.96 9.32 -13.10
N ILE A 104 -9.17 8.60 -11.99
CA ILE A 104 -10.07 7.43 -11.97
C ILE A 104 -11.03 7.38 -10.77
N GLY A 105 -11.03 8.39 -9.89
CA GLY A 105 -11.95 8.43 -8.75
C GLY A 105 -11.66 7.40 -7.65
N LEU A 106 -10.47 6.77 -7.64
CA LEU A 106 -10.14 5.73 -6.67
C LEU A 106 -9.96 6.33 -5.27
N LYS A 107 -10.88 5.99 -4.36
CA LYS A 107 -10.91 6.49 -2.97
C LYS A 107 -10.62 5.42 -1.92
N LYS A 108 -10.88 4.14 -2.22
CA LYS A 108 -10.79 3.06 -1.23
C LYS A 108 -9.33 2.64 -1.04
N HIS A 109 -8.83 2.87 0.16
CA HIS A 109 -7.53 2.37 0.58
C HIS A 109 -7.66 1.54 1.84
N ARG A 110 -6.96 0.41 1.86
CA ARG A 110 -6.91 -0.51 3.00
C ARG A 110 -5.47 -0.67 3.42
N LYS A 111 -5.23 -0.79 4.72
CA LYS A 111 -3.88 -0.84 5.27
C LYS A 111 -3.79 -1.90 6.33
N LEU A 112 -2.79 -2.76 6.22
CA LEU A 112 -2.35 -3.62 7.31
C LEU A 112 -1.11 -2.95 7.91
N LEU A 113 -1.11 -2.73 9.22
CA LEU A 113 -0.05 -2.00 9.92
C LEU A 113 0.70 -2.94 10.85
N PRO A 114 2.01 -2.70 11.08
CA PRO A 114 2.72 -3.42 12.13
C PRO A 114 2.07 -3.16 13.50
N GLU A 115 2.21 -4.09 14.43
CA GLU A 115 1.81 -3.93 15.84
C GLU A 115 2.75 -2.97 16.62
N ASP A 116 3.61 -2.24 15.92
CA ASP A 116 4.54 -1.27 16.47
C ASP A 116 3.86 0.09 16.74
N LYS A 117 3.74 0.45 18.02
CA LYS A 117 3.18 1.73 18.49
C LYS A 117 3.98 2.94 18.02
N LEU A 118 5.30 2.84 17.92
CA LEU A 118 6.16 3.94 17.45
C LEU A 118 5.95 4.19 15.97
N PHE A 119 5.85 3.13 15.17
CA PHE A 119 5.50 3.24 13.75
C PHE A 119 4.14 3.94 13.56
N ARG A 120 3.11 3.49 14.30
CA ARG A 120 1.76 4.07 14.21
C ARG A 120 1.75 5.55 14.60
N LYS A 121 2.49 5.91 15.67
CA LYS A 121 2.67 7.31 16.09
C LYS A 121 3.40 8.14 15.03
N SER A 122 4.44 7.60 14.41
CA SER A 122 5.19 8.26 13.33
C SER A 122 4.29 8.57 12.12
N VAL A 123 3.43 7.63 11.73
CA VAL A 123 2.44 7.84 10.66
C VAL A 123 1.42 8.93 11.02
N ALA A 124 0.95 8.95 12.28
CA ALA A 124 0.01 9.97 12.74
C ALA A 124 0.63 11.38 12.68
N ILE A 125 1.84 11.54 13.21
CA ILE A 125 2.59 12.82 13.19
C ILE A 125 2.77 13.32 11.75
N GLY A 126 3.17 12.43 10.84
CA GLY A 126 3.36 12.84 9.46
C GLY A 126 2.06 13.22 8.74
N ARG A 127 0.93 12.57 9.07
CA ARG A 127 -0.39 12.98 8.55
C ARG A 127 -0.79 14.36 9.05
N GLU A 128 -0.62 14.63 10.34
CA GLU A 128 -0.86 15.96 10.93
C GLU A 128 0.01 17.02 10.25
N ARG A 129 1.29 16.69 10.01
CA ARG A 129 2.21 17.56 9.29
C ARG A 129 1.72 17.88 7.88
N ILE A 130 1.33 16.86 7.12
CA ILE A 130 0.81 17.04 5.75
C ILE A 130 -0.48 17.87 5.73
N ALA A 131 -1.41 17.63 6.67
CA ALA A 131 -2.64 18.42 6.78
C ALA A 131 -2.32 19.90 7.04
N ARG A 132 -1.40 20.18 7.97
CA ARG A 132 -1.03 21.54 8.34
C ARG A 132 -0.25 22.27 7.24
N GLU A 133 0.72 21.60 6.62
CA GLU A 133 1.67 22.25 5.70
C GLU A 133 1.19 22.28 4.25
N HIS A 134 0.31 21.35 3.86
CA HIS A 134 -0.21 21.25 2.49
C HIS A 134 -1.72 21.43 2.41
N GLY A 135 -2.43 21.66 3.53
CA GLY A 135 -3.89 21.78 3.54
C GLY A 135 -4.60 20.51 3.05
N PHE A 136 -3.95 19.35 3.14
CA PHE A 136 -4.46 18.13 2.53
C PHE A 136 -5.66 17.58 3.29
N ASP A 137 -6.80 17.43 2.59
CA ASP A 137 -8.01 16.84 3.14
C ASP A 137 -7.97 15.31 3.04
N PHE A 138 -7.71 14.66 4.17
CA PHE A 138 -7.69 13.20 4.25
C PHE A 138 -9.09 12.56 4.16
N SER A 139 -10.17 13.33 4.31
CA SER A 139 -11.55 12.83 4.21
C SER A 139 -11.96 12.48 2.77
N LEU A 140 -11.19 12.95 1.78
CA LEU A 140 -11.35 12.60 0.36
C LEU A 140 -11.19 11.10 0.08
N PHE A 141 -10.56 10.35 0.99
CA PHE A 141 -10.23 8.94 0.85
C PHE A 141 -10.93 8.10 1.92
N ASP A 142 -11.50 6.97 1.51
CA ASP A 142 -11.99 5.94 2.43
C ASP A 142 -10.79 5.06 2.84
N VAL A 143 -10.11 5.46 3.92
CA VAL A 143 -8.95 4.74 4.46
C VAL A 143 -9.37 3.92 5.67
N ARG A 144 -9.21 2.60 5.60
CA ARG A 144 -9.51 1.66 6.69
C ARG A 144 -8.32 0.76 7.00
N TYR A 145 -8.29 0.26 8.23
CA TYR A 145 -7.21 -0.58 8.76
C TYR A 145 -7.75 -1.97 9.10
N TYR A 146 -6.98 -3.01 8.78
CA TYR A 146 -7.33 -4.41 8.99
C TYR A 146 -6.13 -5.17 9.53
N GLU A 147 -6.39 -6.27 10.22
CA GLU A 147 -5.36 -7.18 10.71
C GLU A 147 -5.14 -8.35 9.74
N LEU A 148 -6.19 -8.73 9.00
CA LEU A 148 -6.18 -9.78 7.99
C LEU A 148 -6.27 -9.20 6.58
N LEU A 149 -5.65 -9.89 5.62
CA LEU A 149 -5.64 -9.44 4.22
C LEU A 149 -6.99 -9.70 3.55
N GLU A 150 -7.59 -10.82 3.90
CA GLU A 150 -8.89 -11.31 3.45
C GLU A 150 -9.96 -10.26 3.79
N GLU A 151 -10.02 -9.81 5.05
CA GLU A 151 -10.94 -8.75 5.46
C GLU A 151 -10.71 -7.43 4.70
N ALA A 152 -9.43 -7.10 4.43
CA ALA A 152 -9.07 -5.93 3.64
C ALA A 152 -9.46 -6.08 2.15
N LEU A 153 -9.53 -7.30 1.63
CA LEU A 153 -9.95 -7.62 0.26
C LEU A 153 -11.49 -7.65 0.13
N GLU A 154 -12.20 -8.04 1.17
CA GLU A 154 -13.67 -8.06 1.20
C GLU A 154 -14.32 -6.68 1.39
N ASN A 155 -13.63 -5.74 2.05
CA ASN A 155 -14.17 -4.42 2.42
C ASN A 155 -13.49 -3.26 1.69
#